data_AF-A0A843EXJ9-F1
#
_entry.id   AF-A0A843EXJ9-F1
#
_cell.length_a   1.000
_cell.length_b   1.000
_cell.length_c   1.000
_cell.angle_alpha   90.00
_cell.angle_beta   90.00
_cell.angle_gamma   90.00
#
_symmetry.space_group_name_H-M   'P 1'
#
loop_
_entity.id
_entity.type
_entity.pdbx_description
1 polymer ?
#
loop_
_entity_poly.entity_id
_entity_poly.type
_entity_poly.pdbx_seq_one_letter_code
_entity_poly.pdbx_strand_id
1 'polypeptide(L)'
;MNLNKKFLIFGIAIILISIMGVYSAQYHQNTNDVSSIIESANGDDVFGCCSIVLQMDGNDSIMSFRRDSNVTADIKIEKINWHGIPAIKQYKEEEGYFCHAIITHNGWMIGMGGIDDGENSKKCEDIAYKMISNDSSINKSCLKEIQDIKKPYDRGHFVIKAPNGNYGFATVDKIKTGTLEPGNYISLPNNYSLSRSGDLSLKSDNLIKDMNELSQLDKYGFDRRDIVTYDFHTSANNNTTDVYVSNEDGSNLDVNYTGCVDDVYFNNQLTKAADIPIAPDYKSLGSISFTDADLSSNNGNMVYIILAGVVIFIIALSYGVYRLVRFAKNRFNR
;
A
#
# COMPACT_ATOMS: atom_id res chain seq x y z
N MET A 1 38.73 -26.87 33.58
CA MET A 1 37.84 -25.70 33.43
C MET A 1 36.95 -25.62 34.66
N ASN A 2 37.17 -24.63 35.55
CA ASN A 2 36.66 -24.63 36.93
C ASN A 2 35.13 -24.56 37.03
N LEU A 3 34.56 -25.40 37.90
CA LEU A 3 33.13 -25.55 38.18
C LEU A 3 32.43 -24.20 38.46
N ASN A 4 33.15 -23.26 39.09
CA ASN A 4 32.65 -21.92 39.41
C ASN A 4 32.35 -21.05 38.18
N LYS A 5 33.04 -21.26 37.05
CA LYS A 5 32.73 -20.54 35.80
C LYS A 5 31.44 -21.06 35.16
N LYS A 6 31.09 -22.34 35.35
CA LYS A 6 29.85 -22.91 34.81
C LYS A 6 28.62 -22.37 35.54
N PHE A 7 28.69 -22.22 36.87
CA PHE A 7 27.60 -21.62 37.64
C PHE A 7 27.36 -20.15 37.32
N LEU A 8 28.44 -19.38 37.09
CA LEU A 8 28.32 -17.97 36.68
C LEU A 8 27.64 -17.83 35.31
N ILE A 9 28.04 -18.64 34.33
CA ILE A 9 27.45 -18.62 32.97
C ILE A 9 25.97 -19.05 33.03
N PHE A 10 25.64 -20.06 33.83
CA PHE A 10 24.27 -20.52 34.01
C PHE A 10 23.38 -19.47 34.69
N GLY A 11 23.92 -18.75 35.69
CA GLY A 11 23.21 -17.62 36.33
C GLY A 11 22.92 -16.47 35.35
N ILE A 12 23.89 -16.12 34.50
CA ILE A 12 23.70 -15.08 33.47
C ILE A 12 22.63 -15.50 32.44
N ALA A 13 22.62 -16.78 32.04
CA ALA A 13 21.63 -17.30 31.10
C ALA A 13 20.20 -17.24 31.67
N ILE A 14 20.02 -17.57 32.96
CA ILE A 14 18.70 -17.47 33.62
C ILE A 14 18.24 -16.02 33.71
N ILE A 15 19.12 -15.08 34.06
CA ILE A 15 18.78 -13.66 34.13
C ILE A 15 18.35 -13.14 32.74
N LEU A 16 19.06 -13.54 31.68
CA LEU A 16 18.71 -13.18 30.30
C LEU A 16 17.35 -13.74 29.87
N ILE A 17 17.06 -15.00 30.19
CA ILE A 17 15.75 -15.62 29.88
C ILE A 17 14.63 -14.91 30.64
N SER A 18 14.84 -14.53 31.90
CA SER A 18 13.86 -13.78 32.70
C SER A 18 13.61 -12.38 32.14
N ILE A 19 14.65 -11.67 31.70
CA ILE A 19 14.52 -10.33 31.09
C ILE A 19 13.78 -10.44 29.75
N MET A 20 14.09 -11.46 28.93
CA MET A 20 13.36 -11.72 27.69
C MET A 20 11.90 -12.09 27.96
N GLY A 21 11.61 -12.89 28.98
CA GLY A 21 10.25 -13.24 29.40
C GLY A 21 9.43 -12.04 29.87
N VAL A 22 10.04 -11.10 30.61
CA VAL A 22 9.40 -9.83 31.01
C VAL A 22 9.18 -8.92 29.81
N TYR A 23 10.12 -8.83 28.87
CA TYR A 23 9.93 -8.09 27.61
C TYR A 23 8.82 -8.70 26.73
N SER A 24 8.70 -10.03 26.73
CA SER A 24 7.65 -10.76 26.00
C SER A 24 6.28 -10.56 26.64
N ALA A 25 6.23 -10.58 27.98
CA ALA A 25 4.99 -10.40 28.74
C ALA A 25 4.48 -8.95 28.74
N GLN A 26 5.38 -7.97 28.61
CA GLN A 26 5.00 -6.55 28.46
C GLN A 26 4.47 -6.23 27.05
N TYR A 27 4.59 -7.16 26.09
CA TYR A 27 4.01 -7.07 24.75
C TYR A 27 2.69 -7.87 24.61
N HIS A 28 2.19 -8.46 25.71
CA HIS A 28 0.84 -8.98 25.73
C HIS A 28 -0.13 -7.81 25.90
N GLN A 29 -0.72 -7.42 24.77
CA GLN A 29 -1.72 -6.36 24.66
C GLN A 29 -2.81 -6.53 25.73
N ASN A 30 -2.91 -5.52 26.59
CA ASN A 30 -4.02 -5.34 27.50
C ASN A 30 -5.32 -5.29 26.67
N THR A 31 -6.24 -6.22 26.91
CA THR A 31 -7.54 -6.33 26.24
C THR A 31 -8.58 -5.32 26.78
N ASN A 32 -8.16 -4.36 27.60
CA ASN A 32 -9.02 -3.34 28.19
C ASN A 32 -9.10 -2.03 27.37
N ASP A 33 -8.51 -2.00 26.17
CA ASP A 33 -8.26 -0.73 25.46
C ASP A 33 -9.44 -0.24 24.60
N VAL A 34 -10.41 -1.10 24.28
CA VAL A 34 -11.59 -0.68 23.50
C VAL A 34 -12.45 0.29 24.33
N SER A 35 -12.60 0.03 25.63
CA SER A 35 -13.37 0.89 26.54
C SER A 35 -12.72 2.26 26.71
N SER A 36 -11.39 2.32 26.85
CA SER A 36 -10.65 3.58 26.99
C SER A 36 -10.58 4.37 25.69
N ILE A 37 -10.56 3.72 24.52
CA ILE A 37 -10.69 4.40 23.22
C ILE A 37 -12.10 4.98 23.07
N ILE A 38 -13.15 4.23 23.45
CA ILE A 38 -14.54 4.72 23.41
C ILE A 38 -14.78 5.86 24.41
N GLU A 39 -14.13 5.83 25.58
CA GLU A 39 -14.25 6.90 26.60
C GLU A 39 -13.45 8.17 26.24
N SER A 40 -12.42 8.07 25.36
CA SER A 40 -11.56 9.18 24.98
C SER A 40 -11.82 9.74 23.57
N ALA A 41 -12.46 8.97 22.70
CA ALA A 41 -12.92 9.42 21.40
C ALA A 41 -14.19 10.26 21.56
N ASN A 42 -14.22 11.46 20.97
CA ASN A 42 -15.50 12.06 20.61
C ASN A 42 -16.23 11.05 19.71
N GLY A 43 -17.54 10.87 19.87
CA GLY A 43 -18.31 9.77 19.23
C GLY A 43 -18.21 9.64 17.71
N ASP A 44 -17.57 10.59 17.02
CA ASP A 44 -17.28 10.60 15.59
C ASP A 44 -15.86 10.04 15.24
N ASP A 45 -15.03 9.71 16.25
CA ASP A 45 -13.59 9.43 16.13
C ASP A 45 -13.14 7.97 16.24
N VAL A 46 -14.11 7.06 16.17
CA VAL A 46 -13.87 5.61 16.26
C VAL A 46 -13.72 4.96 14.89
N PHE A 47 -13.95 5.69 13.79
CA PHE A 47 -13.83 5.14 12.45
C PHE A 47 -12.40 5.18 11.92
N GLY A 48 -11.92 4.05 11.39
CA GLY A 48 -10.83 4.12 10.43
C GLY A 48 -10.30 2.82 9.91
N CYS A 49 -9.92 2.92 8.63
CA CYS A 49 -9.36 1.87 7.83
C CYS A 49 -7.97 1.45 8.31
N CYS A 50 -7.53 0.30 7.83
CA CYS A 50 -6.20 -0.23 8.09
C CYS A 50 -5.59 -0.83 6.82
N SER A 51 -4.30 -0.56 6.61
CA SER A 51 -3.50 -1.24 5.60
C SER A 51 -2.51 -2.17 6.27
N ILE A 52 -2.44 -3.41 5.83
CA ILE A 52 -1.44 -4.39 6.24
C ILE A 52 -0.59 -4.73 5.03
N VAL A 53 0.73 -4.65 5.14
CA VAL A 53 1.66 -5.00 4.07
C VAL A 53 2.67 -6.01 4.60
N LEU A 54 2.78 -7.15 3.90
CA LEU A 54 3.70 -8.24 4.15
C LEU A 54 4.76 -8.30 3.03
N GLN A 55 6.02 -8.47 3.40
CA GLN A 55 7.09 -8.80 2.46
C GLN A 55 7.23 -10.32 2.35
N MET A 56 7.21 -10.84 1.12
CA MET A 56 7.53 -12.23 0.83
C MET A 56 8.98 -12.35 0.33
N ASP A 57 9.39 -13.54 -0.11
CA ASP A 57 10.70 -13.70 -0.73
C ASP A 57 10.79 -12.91 -2.05
N GLY A 58 11.89 -12.16 -2.24
CA GLY A 58 12.11 -11.39 -3.46
C GLY A 58 11.19 -10.17 -3.59
N ASN A 59 10.46 -10.06 -4.70
CA ASN A 59 9.52 -8.95 -4.96
C ASN A 59 8.07 -9.33 -4.61
N ASP A 60 7.83 -10.59 -4.25
CA ASP A 60 6.48 -11.04 -3.93
C ASP A 60 6.01 -10.36 -2.65
N SER A 61 4.71 -10.11 -2.55
CA SER A 61 4.16 -9.26 -1.49
C SER A 61 2.67 -9.52 -1.31
N ILE A 62 2.17 -9.34 -0.09
CA ILE A 62 0.73 -9.36 0.17
C ILE A 62 0.32 -8.05 0.84
N MET A 63 -0.77 -7.45 0.39
CA MET A 63 -1.37 -6.28 1.04
C MET A 63 -2.85 -6.52 1.31
N SER A 64 -3.29 -6.30 2.53
CA SER A 64 -4.71 -6.27 2.89
C SER A 64 -5.13 -4.86 3.25
N PHE A 65 -6.24 -4.40 2.69
CA PHE A 65 -6.89 -3.16 3.06
C PHE A 65 -8.24 -3.47 3.72
N ARG A 66 -8.37 -3.11 5.00
CA ARG A 66 -9.63 -3.15 5.74
C ARG A 66 -10.29 -1.78 5.66
N ARG A 67 -11.46 -1.70 5.04
CA ARG A 67 -12.28 -0.51 5.02
C ARG A 67 -13.10 -0.41 6.30
N ASP A 68 -13.20 0.80 6.83
CA ASP A 68 -14.04 1.11 7.98
C ASP A 68 -14.76 2.43 7.71
N SER A 69 -16.09 2.38 7.62
CA SER A 69 -16.91 3.54 7.27
C SER A 69 -18.38 3.27 7.57
N ASN A 70 -19.07 4.31 8.02
CA ASN A 70 -20.53 4.30 8.23
C ASN A 70 -21.32 4.36 6.91
N VAL A 71 -20.62 4.51 5.79
CA VAL A 71 -21.21 4.74 4.47
C VAL A 71 -20.98 3.53 3.59
N THR A 72 -22.07 2.99 3.06
CA THR A 72 -22.04 1.96 2.01
C THR A 72 -21.53 2.57 0.71
N ALA A 73 -20.66 1.86 0.01
CA ALA A 73 -20.04 2.33 -1.22
C ALA A 73 -19.78 1.17 -2.18
N ASP A 74 -19.90 1.37 -3.48
CA ASP A 74 -19.46 0.38 -4.45
C ASP A 74 -17.93 0.41 -4.54
N ILE A 75 -17.27 -0.68 -4.13
CA ILE A 75 -15.81 -0.77 -4.18
C ILE A 75 -15.40 -1.17 -5.60
N LYS A 76 -14.68 -0.30 -6.28
CA LYS A 76 -14.17 -0.54 -7.63
C LYS A 76 -12.73 -1.00 -7.58
N ILE A 77 -12.45 -2.14 -8.19
CA ILE A 77 -11.10 -2.71 -8.34
C ILE A 77 -10.86 -3.00 -9.83
N GLU A 78 -9.91 -2.29 -10.43
CA GLU A 78 -9.67 -2.40 -11.87
C GLU A 78 -8.21 -2.26 -12.25
N LYS A 79 -7.86 -2.85 -13.39
CA LYS A 79 -6.59 -2.62 -14.08
C LYS A 79 -6.63 -1.26 -14.77
N ILE A 80 -5.68 -0.38 -14.46
CA ILE A 80 -5.59 0.98 -14.98
C ILE A 80 -4.18 1.32 -15.45
N ASN A 81 -4.06 2.42 -16.20
CA ASN A 81 -2.79 3.10 -16.44
C ASN A 81 -2.66 4.30 -15.49
N TRP A 82 -2.09 4.06 -14.31
CA TRP A 82 -1.99 5.04 -13.23
C TRP A 82 -0.76 5.93 -13.42
N HIS A 83 -0.97 7.18 -13.86
CA HIS A 83 0.11 8.12 -14.20
C HIS A 83 1.15 7.55 -15.18
N GLY A 84 0.71 6.73 -16.15
CA GLY A 84 1.63 6.06 -17.07
C GLY A 84 2.29 4.81 -16.48
N ILE A 85 1.87 4.33 -15.31
CA ILE A 85 2.31 3.06 -14.72
C ILE A 85 1.13 2.09 -14.73
N PRO A 86 1.22 0.95 -15.43
CA PRO A 86 0.22 -0.11 -15.32
C PRO A 86 0.06 -0.54 -13.86
N ALA A 87 -1.17 -0.50 -13.34
CA ALA A 87 -1.46 -0.77 -11.95
C ALA A 87 -2.87 -1.34 -11.76
N ILE A 88 -3.11 -1.91 -10.59
CA ILE A 88 -4.43 -2.24 -10.07
C ILE A 88 -4.79 -1.16 -9.06
N LYS A 89 -6.02 -0.68 -9.10
CA LYS A 89 -6.48 0.35 -8.18
C LYS A 89 -7.80 -0.02 -7.55
N GLN A 90 -7.88 0.17 -6.23
CA GLN A 90 -9.10 0.12 -5.43
C GLN A 90 -9.54 1.54 -5.08
N TYR A 91 -10.79 1.87 -5.35
CA TYR A 91 -11.36 3.17 -4.98
C TYR A 91 -12.88 3.10 -4.82
N LYS A 92 -13.44 4.17 -4.25
CA LYS A 92 -14.88 4.46 -4.24
C LYS A 92 -15.15 5.85 -4.80
N GLU A 93 -16.40 6.15 -5.11
CA GLU A 93 -16.83 7.48 -5.57
C GLU A 93 -17.94 8.11 -4.71
N GLU A 94 -18.59 7.30 -3.89
CA GLU A 94 -19.65 7.66 -2.96
C GLU A 94 -19.11 8.62 -1.90
N GLU A 95 -19.82 9.73 -1.70
CA GLU A 95 -19.38 10.84 -0.84
C GLU A 95 -18.05 11.48 -1.21
N GLY A 96 -17.54 11.20 -2.41
CA GLY A 96 -16.26 11.72 -2.86
C GLY A 96 -15.32 10.60 -3.24
N TYR A 97 -14.59 10.86 -4.33
CA TYR A 97 -13.55 9.99 -4.83
C TYR A 97 -12.51 9.71 -3.74
N PHE A 98 -12.27 8.44 -3.43
CA PHE A 98 -11.24 8.05 -2.48
C PHE A 98 -10.52 6.79 -2.93
N CYS A 99 -9.20 6.89 -3.10
CA CYS A 99 -8.34 5.76 -3.41
C CYS A 99 -7.99 4.99 -2.14
N HIS A 100 -8.27 3.69 -2.11
CA HIS A 100 -7.94 2.81 -0.99
C HIS A 100 -6.58 2.14 -1.17
N ALA A 101 -6.33 1.58 -2.35
CA ALA A 101 -5.11 0.82 -2.63
C ALA A 101 -4.66 0.94 -4.08
N ILE A 102 -3.34 0.91 -4.30
CA ILE A 102 -2.72 0.81 -5.63
C ILE A 102 -1.61 -0.24 -5.58
N ILE A 103 -1.67 -1.21 -6.51
CA ILE A 103 -0.65 -2.24 -6.70
C ILE A 103 -0.09 -2.10 -8.11
N THR A 104 1.17 -1.69 -8.24
CA THR A 104 1.78 -1.48 -9.56
C THR A 104 2.27 -2.80 -10.16
N HIS A 105 2.39 -2.84 -11.49
CA HIS A 105 2.89 -4.02 -12.20
C HIS A 105 4.27 -4.51 -11.75
N ASN A 106 5.08 -3.64 -11.14
CA ASN A 106 6.43 -3.95 -10.67
C ASN A 106 6.51 -4.19 -9.15
N GLY A 107 5.39 -4.25 -8.42
CA GLY A 107 5.35 -4.67 -7.02
C GLY A 107 5.39 -3.53 -5.99
N TRP A 108 5.15 -2.29 -6.40
CA TRP A 108 4.88 -1.23 -5.42
C TRP A 108 3.46 -1.38 -4.88
N MET A 109 3.31 -1.23 -3.58
CA MET A 109 2.03 -1.33 -2.88
C MET A 109 1.77 -0.03 -2.13
N ILE A 110 0.60 0.56 -2.33
CA ILE A 110 0.17 1.79 -1.69
C ILE A 110 -1.16 1.53 -1.02
N GLY A 111 -1.30 1.93 0.24
CA GLY A 111 -2.55 1.89 1.01
C GLY A 111 -2.88 3.22 1.63
N MET A 112 -4.15 3.59 1.59
CA MET A 112 -4.65 4.90 2.03
C MET A 112 -5.95 4.74 2.80
N GLY A 113 -5.97 5.26 4.02
CA GLY A 113 -7.17 5.41 4.84
C GLY A 113 -7.32 6.83 5.35
N GLY A 114 -8.55 7.19 5.72
CA GLY A 114 -8.89 8.53 6.19
C GLY A 114 -10.20 9.01 5.60
N ILE A 115 -10.43 10.32 5.72
CA ILE A 115 -11.58 11.04 5.15
C ILE A 115 -11.12 12.14 4.17
N ASP A 116 -9.84 12.11 3.78
CA ASP A 116 -9.22 13.02 2.82
C ASP A 116 -9.59 12.67 1.37
N ASP A 117 -10.88 12.81 1.02
CA ASP A 117 -11.41 12.51 -0.31
C ASP A 117 -11.13 13.58 -1.38
N GLY A 118 -11.60 13.30 -2.60
CA GLY A 118 -11.60 14.23 -3.72
C GLY A 118 -10.18 14.61 -4.17
N GLU A 119 -9.87 15.90 -4.14
CA GLU A 119 -8.59 16.43 -4.58
C GLU A 119 -7.43 16.00 -3.66
N ASN A 120 -7.69 15.81 -2.36
CA ASN A 120 -6.66 15.44 -1.41
C ASN A 120 -6.23 13.98 -1.59
N SER A 121 -7.19 13.07 -1.82
CA SER A 121 -6.88 11.69 -2.22
C SER A 121 -6.02 11.64 -3.49
N LYS A 122 -6.39 12.43 -4.52
CA LYS A 122 -5.61 12.53 -5.77
C LYS A 122 -4.20 13.09 -5.55
N LYS A 123 -4.03 14.08 -4.67
CA LYS A 123 -2.69 14.61 -4.32
C LYS A 123 -1.83 13.56 -3.65
N CYS A 124 -2.39 12.73 -2.76
CA CYS A 124 -1.66 11.61 -2.16
C CYS A 124 -1.18 10.62 -3.24
N GLU A 125 -2.01 10.33 -4.25
CA GLU A 125 -1.61 9.52 -5.41
C GLU A 125 -0.48 10.19 -6.21
N ASP A 126 -0.59 11.48 -6.52
CA ASP A 126 0.45 12.21 -7.25
C ASP A 126 1.80 12.18 -6.51
N ILE A 127 1.78 12.31 -5.18
CA ILE A 127 2.99 12.25 -4.34
C ILE A 127 3.56 10.83 -4.33
N ALA A 128 2.71 9.79 -4.27
CA ALA A 128 3.14 8.41 -4.38
C ALA A 128 3.78 8.14 -5.75
N TYR A 129 3.17 8.63 -6.83
CA TYR A 129 3.72 8.55 -8.18
C TYR A 129 5.11 9.20 -8.26
N LYS A 130 5.33 10.37 -7.64
CA LYS A 130 6.66 11.01 -7.61
C LYS A 130 7.72 10.12 -6.95
N MET A 131 7.41 9.49 -5.82
CA MET A 131 8.32 8.57 -5.13
C MET A 131 8.69 7.37 -6.00
N ILE A 132 7.75 6.87 -6.80
CA ILE A 132 7.95 5.70 -7.66
C ILE A 132 8.72 6.06 -8.94
N SER A 133 8.23 7.08 -9.67
CA SER A 133 8.69 7.40 -11.03
C SER A 133 9.96 8.24 -11.10
N ASN A 134 10.11 9.22 -10.20
CA ASN A 134 11.24 10.16 -10.26
C ASN A 134 12.40 9.71 -9.39
N ASP A 135 12.08 9.30 -8.15
CA ASP A 135 13.11 9.01 -7.14
C ASP A 135 13.39 7.51 -7.04
N SER A 136 12.45 6.67 -7.50
CA SER A 136 12.45 5.21 -7.27
C SER A 136 12.77 4.85 -5.82
N SER A 137 12.31 5.68 -4.88
CA SER A 137 12.69 5.67 -3.48
C SER A 137 11.63 6.34 -2.62
N ILE A 138 11.45 5.81 -1.42
CA ILE A 138 10.48 6.33 -0.45
C ILE A 138 11.13 7.45 0.34
N ASN A 139 10.70 8.69 0.07
CA ASN A 139 11.29 9.90 0.63
C ASN A 139 10.45 10.48 1.79
N LYS A 140 11.12 10.83 2.89
CA LYS A 140 10.50 11.48 4.05
C LYS A 140 9.83 12.82 3.73
N SER A 141 10.32 13.61 2.77
CA SER A 141 9.67 14.87 2.38
C SER A 141 8.31 14.63 1.74
N CYS A 142 8.21 13.63 0.86
CA CYS A 142 6.95 13.21 0.26
C CYS A 142 5.97 12.66 1.31
N LEU A 143 6.46 11.81 2.24
CA LEU A 143 5.65 11.36 3.37
C LEU A 143 5.18 12.53 4.26
N LYS A 144 5.99 13.58 4.37
CA LYS A 144 5.64 14.79 5.11
C LYS A 144 4.54 15.59 4.43
N GLU A 145 4.60 15.76 3.12
CA GLU A 145 3.52 16.36 2.33
C GLU A 145 2.20 15.59 2.51
N ILE A 146 2.25 14.25 2.48
CA ILE A 146 1.07 13.41 2.71
C ILE A 146 0.54 13.56 4.14
N GLN A 147 1.41 13.58 5.15
CA GLN A 147 0.99 13.85 6.53
C GLN A 147 0.28 15.21 6.63
N ASP A 148 0.81 16.25 5.98
CA ASP A 148 0.24 17.59 6.05
C ASP A 148 -1.11 17.69 5.31
N ILE A 149 -1.38 16.82 4.33
CA ILE A 149 -2.72 16.63 3.74
C ILE A 149 -3.69 15.98 4.73
N LYS A 150 -3.22 15.00 5.51
CA LYS A 150 -4.08 14.23 6.44
C LYS A 150 -4.37 14.97 7.75
N LYS A 151 -3.45 15.80 8.23
CA LYS A 151 -3.57 16.52 9.51
C LYS A 151 -4.86 17.34 9.70
N PRO A 152 -5.34 18.12 8.71
CA PRO A 152 -6.57 18.89 8.88
C PRO A 152 -7.81 18.04 9.18
N TYR A 153 -7.77 16.75 8.83
CA TYR A 153 -8.83 15.78 9.08
C TYR A 153 -8.69 15.05 10.41
N ASP A 154 -7.57 15.25 11.12
CA ASP A 154 -7.19 14.56 12.36
C ASP A 154 -7.27 13.02 12.30
N ARG A 155 -7.28 12.48 11.08
CA ARG A 155 -7.45 11.06 10.81
C ARG A 155 -6.83 10.68 9.48
N GLY A 156 -6.22 9.50 9.45
CA GLY A 156 -5.83 8.86 8.20
C GLY A 156 -4.45 8.25 8.26
N HIS A 157 -4.22 7.29 7.36
CA HIS A 157 -2.91 6.73 7.12
C HIS A 157 -2.61 6.67 5.63
N PHE A 158 -1.33 6.68 5.31
CA PHE A 158 -0.76 6.35 4.02
C PHE A 158 0.40 5.39 4.25
N VAL A 159 0.43 4.28 3.54
CA VAL A 159 1.58 3.36 3.51
C VAL A 159 2.01 3.17 2.06
N ILE A 160 3.33 3.14 1.85
CA ILE A 160 3.94 2.75 0.58
C ILE A 160 5.03 1.73 0.86
N LYS A 161 5.06 0.65 0.07
CA LYS A 161 6.08 -0.38 0.09
C LYS A 161 6.63 -0.56 -1.31
N ALA A 162 7.95 -0.56 -1.40
CA ALA A 162 8.72 -0.78 -2.61
C ALA A 162 8.98 -2.28 -2.83
N PRO A 163 9.28 -2.69 -4.08
CA PRO A 163 9.60 -4.07 -4.47
C PRO A 163 10.68 -4.76 -3.62
N ASN A 164 11.61 -4.01 -3.06
CA ASN A 164 12.73 -4.52 -2.30
C ASN A 164 12.48 -4.54 -0.77
N GLY A 165 11.22 -4.43 -0.34
CA GLY A 165 10.83 -4.41 1.06
C GLY A 165 11.02 -3.07 1.78
N ASN A 166 11.65 -2.07 1.16
CA ASN A 166 11.66 -0.73 1.73
C ASN A 166 10.23 -0.21 1.84
N TYR A 167 9.88 0.35 3.00
CA TYR A 167 8.57 0.91 3.23
C TYR A 167 8.67 2.30 3.84
N GLY A 168 7.58 3.05 3.73
CA GLY A 168 7.35 4.23 4.52
C GLY A 168 5.87 4.47 4.72
N PHE A 169 5.55 5.23 5.76
CA PHE A 169 4.19 5.60 6.05
C PHE A 169 4.09 6.99 6.65
N ALA A 170 2.89 7.54 6.55
CA ALA A 170 2.47 8.80 7.17
C ALA A 170 1.08 8.64 7.79
N THR A 171 0.97 8.92 9.08
CA THR A 171 -0.27 9.21 9.81
C THR A 171 -0.29 10.69 10.19
N VAL A 172 -1.35 11.16 10.83
CA VAL A 172 -1.47 12.56 11.28
C VAL A 172 -0.35 13.00 12.24
N ASP A 173 0.17 12.07 13.04
CA ASP A 173 1.13 12.30 14.10
C ASP A 173 2.52 11.68 13.84
N LYS A 174 2.63 10.71 12.92
CA LYS A 174 3.87 9.96 12.70
C LYS A 174 4.23 9.81 11.23
N ILE A 175 5.52 9.91 10.94
CA ILE A 175 6.13 9.43 9.70
C ILE A 175 7.23 8.44 10.06
N LYS A 176 7.32 7.34 9.31
CA LYS A 176 8.40 6.37 9.44
C LYS A 176 8.79 5.81 8.08
N THR A 177 10.03 5.39 7.98
CA THR A 177 10.61 4.64 6.88
C THR A 177 11.39 3.46 7.46
N GLY A 178 11.45 2.37 6.74
CA GLY A 178 12.21 1.19 7.15
C GLY A 178 12.29 0.17 6.03
N THR A 179 12.69 -1.05 6.38
CA THR A 179 12.75 -2.20 5.46
C THR A 179 12.05 -3.37 6.14
N LEU A 180 11.23 -4.08 5.38
CA LEU A 180 10.66 -5.37 5.75
C LEU A 180 11.55 -6.45 5.16
N GLU A 181 12.03 -7.37 6.00
CA GLU A 181 12.61 -8.62 5.55
C GLU A 181 11.50 -9.61 5.17
N PRO A 182 11.79 -10.67 4.39
CA PRO A 182 10.81 -11.71 4.10
C PRO A 182 10.17 -12.28 5.38
N GLY A 183 8.83 -12.29 5.42
CA GLY A 183 8.02 -12.65 6.57
C GLY A 183 7.61 -11.46 7.45
N ASN A 184 8.29 -10.31 7.37
CA ASN A 184 7.91 -9.15 8.18
C ASN A 184 6.65 -8.47 7.60
N TYR A 185 5.77 -8.02 8.49
CA TYR A 185 4.64 -7.18 8.13
C TYR A 185 4.57 -5.90 8.96
N ILE A 186 3.85 -4.92 8.42
CA ILE A 186 3.33 -3.76 9.15
C ILE A 186 1.81 -3.69 8.98
N SER A 187 1.10 -3.37 10.05
CA SER A 187 -0.33 -3.09 10.08
C SER A 187 -0.51 -1.66 10.57
N LEU A 188 -1.09 -0.84 9.72
CA LEU A 188 -1.20 0.61 9.90
C LEU A 188 -2.66 1.04 9.82
N PRO A 189 -3.33 1.18 10.97
CA PRO A 189 -4.62 1.86 11.05
C PRO A 189 -4.44 3.39 10.96
N ASN A 190 -5.54 4.12 10.80
CA ASN A 190 -5.54 5.59 10.81
C ASN A 190 -4.92 6.20 12.10
N ASN A 191 -5.01 5.50 13.23
CA ASN A 191 -4.36 5.89 14.48
C ASN A 191 -3.04 5.13 14.68
N TYR A 192 -1.91 5.84 14.64
CA TYR A 192 -0.58 5.24 14.75
C TYR A 192 -0.36 4.49 16.09
N SER A 193 -1.01 4.89 17.18
CA SER A 193 -0.82 4.23 18.48
C SER A 193 -1.25 2.75 18.46
N LEU A 194 -2.12 2.38 17.52
CA LEU A 194 -2.63 1.02 17.32
C LEU A 194 -1.90 0.29 16.18
N SER A 195 -0.88 0.90 15.59
CA SER A 195 -0.05 0.23 14.59
C SER A 195 0.66 -0.98 15.18
N ARG A 196 0.77 -2.03 14.37
CA ARG A 196 1.45 -3.28 14.72
C ARG A 196 2.49 -3.61 13.68
N SER A 197 3.50 -4.34 14.09
CA SER A 197 4.48 -4.96 13.20
C SER A 197 4.88 -6.30 13.80
N GLY A 198 5.22 -7.25 12.95
CA GLY A 198 5.63 -8.57 13.40
C GLY A 198 6.05 -9.43 12.22
N ASP A 199 6.03 -10.74 12.46
CA ASP A 199 6.49 -11.75 11.53
C ASP A 199 5.39 -12.78 11.27
N LEU A 200 5.19 -13.14 10.01
CA LEU A 200 4.40 -14.28 9.58
C LEU A 200 5.32 -15.37 9.02
N SER A 201 4.96 -16.63 9.29
CA SER A 201 5.65 -17.77 8.69
C SER A 201 5.27 -17.88 7.23
N LEU A 202 6.22 -17.65 6.32
CA LEU A 202 6.03 -17.84 4.87
C LEU A 202 5.75 -19.30 4.47
N LYS A 203 5.84 -20.24 5.41
CA LYS A 203 5.48 -21.65 5.23
C LYS A 203 4.02 -21.95 5.59
N SER A 204 3.22 -20.94 5.92
CA SER A 204 1.79 -21.14 6.18
C SER A 204 1.12 -21.76 4.96
N ASP A 205 0.19 -22.69 5.22
CA ASP A 205 -0.59 -23.34 4.17
C ASP A 205 -1.56 -22.36 3.50
N ASN A 206 -1.89 -21.23 4.17
CA ASN A 206 -2.79 -20.21 3.62
C ASN A 206 -2.48 -18.80 4.16
N LEU A 207 -1.53 -18.13 3.52
CA LEU A 207 -1.14 -16.76 3.88
C LEU A 207 -2.25 -15.72 3.68
N ILE A 208 -3.20 -15.94 2.76
CA ILE A 208 -4.34 -15.03 2.56
C ILE A 208 -5.24 -15.05 3.79
N LYS A 209 -5.49 -16.24 4.32
CA LYS A 209 -6.23 -16.41 5.57
C LYS A 209 -5.53 -15.70 6.72
N ASP A 210 -4.22 -15.91 6.88
CA ASP A 210 -3.43 -15.26 7.93
C ASP A 210 -3.47 -13.72 7.84
N MET A 211 -3.43 -13.17 6.62
CA MET A 211 -3.53 -11.72 6.39
C MET A 211 -4.92 -11.16 6.70
N ASN A 212 -5.98 -11.92 6.42
CA ASN A 212 -7.34 -11.55 6.81
C ASN A 212 -7.52 -11.63 8.35
N GLU A 213 -6.99 -12.67 9.00
CA GLU A 213 -6.98 -12.78 10.47
C GLU A 213 -6.24 -11.60 11.10
N LEU A 214 -5.08 -11.23 10.57
CA LEU A 214 -4.35 -10.04 11.02
C LEU A 214 -5.22 -8.77 10.86
N SER A 215 -5.96 -8.65 9.77
CA SER A 215 -6.85 -7.50 9.51
C SER A 215 -8.00 -7.43 10.52
N GLN A 216 -8.56 -8.58 10.92
CA GLN A 216 -9.61 -8.63 11.94
C GLN A 216 -9.11 -8.28 13.35
N LEU A 217 -7.87 -8.68 13.66
CA LEU A 217 -7.21 -8.41 14.95
C LEU A 217 -6.71 -6.96 15.12
N ASP A 218 -6.82 -6.13 14.09
CA ASP A 218 -6.75 -4.67 14.30
C ASP A 218 -7.84 -4.28 15.30
N LYS A 219 -7.60 -3.32 16.18
CA LYS A 219 -8.59 -2.88 17.18
C LYS A 219 -9.20 -1.52 16.85
N TYR A 220 -8.71 -0.86 15.80
CA TYR A 220 -9.26 0.40 15.34
C TYR A 220 -10.48 0.19 14.44
N GLY A 221 -11.36 1.18 14.32
CA GLY A 221 -12.54 1.14 13.46
C GLY A 221 -13.79 0.58 14.14
N PHE A 222 -14.95 1.11 13.74
CA PHE A 222 -16.25 0.76 14.33
C PHE A 222 -17.16 0.01 13.35
N ASP A 223 -17.35 0.47 12.11
CA ASP A 223 -18.33 -0.18 11.21
C ASP A 223 -17.80 -1.38 10.43
N ARG A 224 -16.46 -1.47 10.33
CA ARG A 224 -15.61 -2.56 9.80
C ARG A 224 -16.29 -3.37 8.70
N ARG A 225 -16.00 -2.98 7.45
CA ARG A 225 -16.71 -3.46 6.28
C ARG A 225 -15.97 -4.58 5.58
N ASP A 226 -15.39 -4.26 4.45
CA ASP A 226 -14.65 -5.16 3.58
C ASP A 226 -13.17 -5.23 3.94
N ILE A 227 -12.60 -6.43 3.79
CA ILE A 227 -11.16 -6.65 3.67
C ILE A 227 -10.90 -7.06 2.23
N VAL A 228 -10.08 -6.29 1.52
CA VAL A 228 -9.59 -6.64 0.19
C VAL A 228 -8.11 -6.98 0.29
N THR A 229 -7.73 -8.17 -0.17
CA THR A 229 -6.36 -8.69 -0.10
C THR A 229 -5.80 -8.87 -1.50
N TYR A 230 -4.60 -8.30 -1.72
CA TYR A 230 -3.82 -8.34 -2.94
C TYR A 230 -2.59 -9.20 -2.74
N ASP A 231 -2.50 -10.28 -3.50
CA ASP A 231 -1.37 -11.21 -3.45
C ASP A 231 -0.56 -11.06 -4.75
N PHE A 232 0.55 -10.34 -4.67
CA PHE A 232 1.40 -9.99 -5.80
C PHE A 232 2.54 -10.99 -5.94
N HIS A 233 2.61 -11.61 -7.11
CA HIS A 233 3.58 -12.62 -7.48
C HIS A 233 4.38 -12.19 -8.70
N THR A 234 5.68 -12.42 -8.64
CA THR A 234 6.59 -12.25 -9.75
C THR A 234 6.99 -13.59 -10.35
N SER A 235 6.95 -13.67 -11.68
CA SER A 235 7.51 -14.78 -12.44
C SER A 235 8.42 -14.25 -13.54
N ALA A 236 9.27 -15.12 -14.10
CA ALA A 236 10.26 -14.71 -15.10
C ALA A 236 9.68 -13.94 -16.30
N ASN A 237 8.41 -14.19 -16.64
CA ASN A 237 7.76 -13.66 -17.85
C ASN A 237 6.46 -12.90 -17.59
N ASN A 238 5.99 -12.81 -16.34
CA ASN A 238 4.72 -12.18 -16.01
C ASN A 238 4.66 -11.83 -14.53
N ASN A 239 4.08 -10.67 -14.21
CA ASN A 239 3.71 -10.31 -12.84
C ASN A 239 2.20 -10.38 -12.71
N THR A 240 1.74 -11.06 -11.67
CA THR A 240 0.32 -11.33 -11.45
C THR A 240 -0.06 -10.86 -10.06
N THR A 241 -1.28 -10.35 -9.92
CA THR A 241 -1.88 -10.08 -8.62
C THR A 241 -3.20 -10.81 -8.53
N ASP A 242 -3.31 -11.69 -7.55
CA ASP A 242 -4.57 -12.31 -7.18
C ASP A 242 -5.30 -11.41 -6.18
N VAL A 243 -6.61 -11.23 -6.37
CA VAL A 243 -7.43 -10.34 -5.55
C VAL A 243 -8.51 -11.16 -4.85
N TYR A 244 -8.62 -10.94 -3.55
CA TYR A 244 -9.56 -11.61 -2.66
C TYR A 244 -10.36 -10.59 -1.87
N VAL A 245 -11.59 -10.94 -1.50
CA VAL A 245 -12.46 -10.13 -0.64
C VAL A 245 -13.07 -10.95 0.48
N SER A 246 -13.21 -10.33 1.65
CA SER A 246 -13.84 -10.88 2.85
C SER A 246 -14.64 -9.80 3.57
N ASN A 247 -15.60 -10.20 4.40
CA ASN A 247 -16.34 -9.33 5.32
C ASN A 247 -15.68 -9.38 6.71
N GLU A 248 -15.30 -8.24 7.28
CA GLU A 248 -14.61 -8.21 8.58
C GLU A 248 -15.52 -8.55 9.76
N ASP A 249 -16.83 -8.26 9.64
CA ASP A 249 -17.95 -8.53 10.55
C ASP A 249 -17.82 -8.15 12.04
N GLY A 250 -16.64 -7.75 12.51
CA GLY A 250 -16.38 -7.35 13.89
C GLY A 250 -16.41 -8.50 14.91
N SER A 251 -16.48 -9.76 14.48
CA SER A 251 -16.58 -10.93 15.37
C SER A 251 -15.42 -11.03 16.37
N ASN A 252 -14.22 -10.60 16.00
CA ASN A 252 -13.04 -10.57 16.87
C ASN A 252 -13.03 -9.42 17.91
N LEU A 253 -14.03 -8.55 17.86
CA LEU A 253 -14.23 -7.42 18.79
C LEU A 253 -15.54 -7.53 19.59
N ASP A 254 -16.18 -8.71 19.61
CA ASP A 254 -17.46 -8.97 20.30
C ASP A 254 -18.62 -8.04 19.84
N VAL A 255 -18.59 -7.64 18.57
CA VAL A 255 -19.61 -6.82 17.90
C VAL A 255 -20.10 -7.52 16.64
N ASN A 256 -21.28 -7.13 16.14
CA ASN A 256 -21.91 -7.80 14.99
C ASN A 256 -22.18 -6.82 13.85
N TYR A 257 -21.31 -6.87 12.84
CA TYR A 257 -21.39 -6.12 11.59
C TYR A 257 -21.51 -7.05 10.39
N THR A 258 -22.07 -8.25 10.55
CA THR A 258 -22.21 -9.26 9.49
C THR A 258 -22.88 -8.73 8.21
N GLY A 259 -23.73 -7.68 8.32
CA GLY A 259 -24.38 -7.03 7.18
C GLY A 259 -23.65 -5.81 6.61
N CYS A 260 -22.57 -5.36 7.24
CA CYS A 260 -21.78 -4.21 6.81
C CYS A 260 -20.73 -4.67 5.82
N VAL A 261 -21.14 -5.00 4.60
CA VAL A 261 -20.21 -5.34 3.53
C VAL A 261 -20.70 -4.69 2.25
N ASP A 262 -19.75 -4.22 1.46
CA ASP A 262 -20.02 -3.50 0.23
C ASP A 262 -20.05 -4.43 -0.98
N ASP A 263 -20.79 -4.01 -2.01
CA ASP A 263 -20.69 -4.61 -3.33
C ASP A 263 -19.30 -4.29 -3.92
N VAL A 264 -18.69 -5.28 -4.59
CA VAL A 264 -17.36 -5.13 -5.18
C VAL A 264 -17.41 -5.35 -6.68
N TYR A 265 -16.95 -4.36 -7.44
CA TYR A 265 -16.80 -4.40 -8.89
C TYR A 265 -15.34 -4.68 -9.24
N PHE A 266 -15.04 -5.92 -9.65
CA PHE A 266 -13.73 -6.32 -10.12
C PHE A 266 -13.72 -6.39 -11.65
N ASN A 267 -12.98 -5.49 -12.32
CA ASN A 267 -12.98 -5.37 -13.79
C ASN A 267 -14.41 -5.34 -14.39
N ASN A 268 -15.29 -4.52 -13.81
CA ASN A 268 -16.72 -4.41 -14.15
C ASN A 268 -17.59 -5.65 -13.87
N GLN A 269 -17.07 -6.68 -13.21
CA GLN A 269 -17.86 -7.80 -12.72
C GLN A 269 -18.25 -7.58 -11.26
N LEU A 270 -19.55 -7.59 -11.01
CA LEU A 270 -20.12 -7.40 -9.68
C LEU A 270 -20.04 -8.69 -8.86
N THR A 271 -19.44 -8.60 -7.68
CA THR A 271 -19.62 -9.52 -6.56
C THR A 271 -20.49 -8.83 -5.53
N LYS A 272 -21.67 -9.38 -5.27
CA LYS A 272 -22.59 -8.80 -4.29
C LYS A 272 -22.10 -9.02 -2.87
N ALA A 273 -22.39 -8.08 -1.99
CA ALA A 273 -22.15 -8.14 -0.55
C ALA A 273 -22.59 -9.48 0.06
N ALA A 274 -23.79 -9.96 -0.29
CA ALA A 274 -24.34 -11.22 0.22
C ALA A 274 -23.54 -12.47 -0.17
N ASP A 275 -22.69 -12.39 -1.20
CA ASP A 275 -21.86 -13.50 -1.68
C ASP A 275 -20.42 -13.42 -1.13
N ILE A 276 -20.11 -12.44 -0.27
CA ILE A 276 -18.79 -12.24 0.33
C ILE A 276 -18.76 -12.95 1.69
N PRO A 277 -17.87 -13.94 1.89
CA PRO A 277 -17.78 -14.68 3.14
C PRO A 277 -17.18 -13.82 4.26
N ILE A 278 -17.49 -14.20 5.49
CA ILE A 278 -16.93 -13.60 6.71
C ILE A 278 -15.47 -14.03 6.86
N ALA A 279 -14.59 -13.07 7.13
CA ALA A 279 -13.20 -13.29 7.42
C ALA A 279 -13.05 -14.23 8.64
N PRO A 280 -12.06 -15.13 8.64
CA PRO A 280 -10.91 -15.12 7.72
C PRO A 280 -11.13 -15.87 6.40
N ASP A 281 -12.30 -16.47 6.20
CA ASP A 281 -12.66 -17.02 4.89
C ASP A 281 -12.81 -15.89 3.86
N TYR A 282 -12.52 -16.20 2.61
CA TYR A 282 -12.45 -15.21 1.54
C TYR A 282 -12.95 -15.76 0.21
N LYS A 283 -13.36 -14.83 -0.66
CA LYS A 283 -13.72 -15.12 -2.03
C LYS A 283 -12.67 -14.57 -2.98
N SER A 284 -12.17 -15.41 -3.88
CA SER A 284 -11.33 -14.93 -4.99
C SER A 284 -12.18 -14.17 -6.00
N LEU A 285 -11.75 -12.96 -6.34
CA LEU A 285 -12.33 -12.13 -7.39
C LEU A 285 -11.70 -12.42 -8.76
N GLY A 286 -10.43 -12.86 -8.74
CA GLY A 286 -9.67 -13.27 -9.91
C GLY A 286 -8.25 -12.71 -9.89
N SER A 287 -7.57 -12.85 -11.03
CA SER A 287 -6.17 -12.46 -11.19
C SER A 287 -6.02 -11.37 -12.25
N ILE A 288 -5.15 -10.40 -12.01
CA ILE A 288 -4.73 -9.41 -13.00
C ILE A 288 -3.27 -9.64 -13.33
N SER A 289 -2.95 -9.77 -14.62
CA SER A 289 -1.59 -9.89 -15.12
C SER A 289 -1.19 -8.69 -15.99
N PHE A 290 0.10 -8.36 -15.95
CA PHE A 290 0.69 -7.32 -16.78
C PHE A 290 1.63 -7.96 -17.81
N THR A 291 1.22 -7.89 -19.07
CA THR A 291 1.98 -8.43 -20.21
C THR A 291 2.99 -7.40 -20.72
N ASP A 292 3.98 -7.85 -21.50
CA ASP A 292 4.93 -6.95 -22.18
C ASP A 292 4.23 -5.88 -23.04
N ALA A 293 3.06 -6.19 -23.60
CA ALA A 293 2.25 -5.23 -24.34
C ALA A 293 1.77 -4.06 -23.46
N ASP A 294 1.36 -4.35 -22.21
CA ASP A 294 0.96 -3.33 -21.24
C ASP A 294 2.13 -2.40 -20.89
N LEU A 295 3.35 -2.96 -20.81
CA LEU A 295 4.58 -2.23 -20.48
C LEU A 295 5.09 -1.37 -21.66
N SER A 296 4.89 -1.85 -22.88
CA SER A 296 5.37 -1.19 -24.11
C SER A 296 4.53 0.01 -24.57
N SER A 297 3.27 0.12 -24.12
CA SER A 297 2.35 1.21 -24.50
C SER A 297 2.85 2.61 -24.09
N ASN A 298 3.74 2.70 -23.10
CA ASN A 298 4.36 3.96 -22.67
C ASN A 298 5.59 4.38 -23.49
N ASN A 299 6.26 3.45 -24.18
CA ASN A 299 7.46 3.75 -24.96
C ASN A 299 7.15 4.37 -26.33
N GLY A 300 5.93 4.18 -26.86
CA GLY A 300 5.52 4.76 -28.13
C GLY A 300 5.69 6.28 -28.17
N ASN A 301 5.23 6.98 -27.12
CA ASN A 301 5.32 8.43 -27.03
C ASN A 301 6.77 8.94 -26.92
N MET A 302 7.64 8.23 -26.20
CA MET A 302 9.07 8.56 -26.09
C MET A 302 9.78 8.43 -27.45
N VAL A 303 9.50 7.37 -28.21
CA VAL A 303 10.06 7.17 -29.55
C VAL A 303 9.60 8.28 -30.51
N TYR A 304 8.33 8.69 -30.47
CA TYR A 304 7.84 9.81 -31.28
C TYR A 304 8.47 11.15 -30.90
N ILE A 305 8.67 11.42 -29.61
CA ILE A 305 9.33 12.64 -29.14
C ILE A 305 10.80 12.67 -29.58
N ILE A 306 11.51 11.55 -29.46
CA ILE A 306 12.90 11.43 -29.93
C ILE A 306 12.98 11.63 -31.44
N LEU A 307 12.11 10.99 -32.21
CA LEU A 307 12.06 11.15 -33.67
C LEU A 307 11.74 12.59 -34.08
N ALA A 308 10.78 13.24 -33.43
CA ALA A 308 10.46 14.64 -33.66
C ALA A 308 11.65 15.56 -33.35
N GLY A 309 12.35 15.32 -32.24
CA GLY A 309 13.57 16.04 -31.87
C GLY A 309 14.69 15.89 -32.90
N VAL A 310 14.91 14.67 -33.41
CA VAL A 310 15.91 14.40 -34.47
C VAL A 310 15.56 15.12 -35.77
N VAL A 311 14.30 15.12 -36.19
CA VAL A 311 13.86 15.83 -37.40
C VAL A 311 14.07 17.34 -37.28
N ILE A 312 13.71 17.93 -36.14
CA ILE A 312 13.93 19.36 -35.88
C ILE A 312 15.42 19.71 -35.91
N PHE A 313 16.27 18.86 -35.32
CA PHE A 313 17.72 19.05 -35.32
C PHE A 313 18.29 19.02 -36.75
N ILE A 314 17.88 18.07 -37.58
CA ILE A 314 18.31 17.97 -38.98
C ILE A 314 17.90 19.23 -39.77
N ILE A 315 16.67 19.71 -39.61
CA ILE A 315 16.18 20.92 -40.27
C ILE A 315 17.04 22.14 -39.86
N ALA A 316 17.32 22.29 -38.57
CA ALA A 316 18.17 23.38 -38.07
C ALA A 316 19.59 23.30 -38.63
N LEU A 317 20.17 22.10 -38.69
CA LEU A 317 21.50 21.86 -39.26
C LEU A 317 21.53 22.21 -40.75
N SER A 318 20.56 21.74 -41.53
CA SER A 318 20.44 22.05 -42.96
C SER A 318 20.29 23.55 -43.21
N TYR A 319 19.51 24.24 -42.38
CA TYR A 319 19.36 25.70 -42.46
C TYR A 319 20.67 26.45 -42.14
N GLY A 320 21.41 25.98 -41.12
CA GLY A 320 22.73 26.49 -40.77
C GLY A 320 23.74 26.34 -41.91
N VAL A 321 23.81 25.15 -42.52
CA VAL A 321 24.66 24.89 -43.68
C VAL A 321 24.27 25.78 -44.86
N TYR A 322 22.97 25.91 -45.16
CA TYR A 322 22.47 26.79 -46.22
C TYR A 322 22.90 28.26 -46.02
N ARG A 323 22.78 28.77 -44.79
CA ARG A 323 23.25 30.14 -44.43
C ARG A 323 24.74 30.29 -44.65
N LEU A 324 25.55 29.30 -44.27
CA LEU A 324 27.00 29.28 -44.41
C LEU A 324 27.41 29.29 -45.89
N VAL A 325 26.80 28.45 -46.72
CA VAL A 325 27.03 28.40 -48.17
C VAL A 325 26.65 29.73 -48.83
N ARG A 326 25.49 30.29 -48.47
CA ARG A 326 25.04 31.59 -49.00
C ARG A 326 25.99 32.73 -48.61
N PHE A 327 26.49 32.72 -47.37
CA PHE A 327 27.46 33.70 -46.90
C PHE A 327 28.80 33.59 -47.66
N ALA A 328 29.31 32.37 -47.83
CA ALA A 328 30.53 32.13 -48.60
C ALA A 328 30.39 32.60 -50.06
N LYS A 329 29.29 32.26 -50.73
CA LYS A 329 29.01 32.67 -52.11
C LYS A 329 28.97 34.20 -52.28
N ASN A 330 28.36 34.90 -51.33
CA ASN A 330 28.29 36.36 -51.34
C ASN A 330 29.66 37.03 -51.07
N ARG A 331 30.59 36.34 -50.39
CA ARG A 331 31.93 36.85 -50.12
C ARG A 331 32.89 36.65 -51.29
N PHE A 332 32.69 35.60 -52.12
CA PHE A 332 33.49 35.36 -53.32
C PHE A 332 33.04 36.18 -54.54
N ASN A 333 31.81 36.70 -54.54
CA ASN A 333 31.27 37.54 -55.63
C ASN A 333 31.43 39.06 -55.38
N ARG A 334 32.23 39.46 -54.39
CA ARG A 334 32.62 40.86 -54.12
C ARG A 334 34.11 41.01 -54.35
#